data_AF-A0A5K1GNA8-F1
#
_entry.id   AF-A0A5K1GNA8-F1
#
_cell.length_a   1.000
_cell.length_b   1.000
_cell.length_c   1.000
_cell.angle_alpha   90.00
_cell.angle_beta   90.00
_cell.angle_gamma   90.00
#
_symmetry.space_group_name_H-M   'P 1'
#
loop_
_entity.id
_entity.type
_entity.pdbx_description
1 polymer ?
#
loop_
_entity_poly.entity_id
_entity_poly.type
_entity_poly.pdbx_seq_one_letter_code
_entity_poly.pdbx_strand_id
1 'polypeptide(L)'
;NPAYGVNIIENSNLSNGLNGWFPLGPCTLAVSTGSPHLLPPMARESLGAHEPLTGSYILVTNRTQNWMGPAQMISDKVKLFLTYQVSAWVRVGSMANGPQNVNVALGVDNQWVNGGQVEVSEDRWFEIGGSFRMEKQPTKIMVYIQGPAPGVDLMVAGLQIFPVDRQARFKHLKKQIDK
;
A
#
# COMPACT_ATOMS: atom_id res chain seq x y z
N ASN A 1 9.77 -19.70 10.95
CA ASN A 1 10.16 -19.05 9.66
C ASN A 1 9.25 -17.87 9.37
N PRO A 2 9.75 -16.73 8.89
CA PRO A 2 8.90 -15.67 8.37
C PRO A 2 8.16 -16.14 7.10
N ALA A 3 6.89 -15.74 6.95
CA ALA A 3 6.08 -16.06 5.78
C ALA A 3 6.40 -15.08 4.64
N TYR A 4 7.55 -15.27 4.00
CA TYR A 4 7.98 -14.44 2.86
C TYR A 4 6.98 -14.49 1.71
N GLY A 5 6.74 -13.35 1.05
CA GLY A 5 5.82 -13.25 -0.07
C GLY A 5 4.33 -13.33 0.31
N VAL A 6 3.99 -13.31 1.60
CA VAL A 6 2.60 -13.29 2.08
C VAL A 6 2.21 -11.88 2.48
N ASN A 7 1.14 -11.35 1.89
CA ASN A 7 0.61 -10.02 2.21
C ASN A 7 0.11 -9.98 3.66
N ILE A 8 0.52 -8.94 4.40
CA ILE A 8 0.08 -8.70 5.78
C ILE A 8 -1.18 -7.82 5.84
N ILE A 9 -1.56 -7.19 4.74
CA ILE A 9 -2.76 -6.37 4.67
C ILE A 9 -3.99 -7.27 4.61
N GLU A 10 -4.88 -7.07 5.57
CA GLU A 10 -6.18 -7.75 5.58
C GLU A 10 -7.11 -7.16 4.53
N ASN A 11 -7.89 -8.04 3.88
CA ASN A 11 -8.93 -7.65 2.94
C ASN A 11 -8.41 -6.67 1.86
N SER A 12 -7.17 -6.86 1.39
CA SER A 12 -6.58 -6.02 0.33
C SER A 12 -7.35 -6.09 -1.00
N ASN A 13 -8.08 -7.19 -1.24
CA ASN A 13 -8.90 -7.40 -2.42
C ASN A 13 -10.34 -6.88 -2.26
N LEU A 14 -10.71 -6.36 -1.08
CA LEU A 14 -12.03 -5.78 -0.77
C LEU A 14 -13.21 -6.72 -1.05
N SER A 15 -12.98 -8.04 -1.02
CA SER A 15 -14.03 -9.05 -1.19
C SER A 15 -15.01 -9.08 -0.01
N ASN A 16 -14.61 -8.52 1.13
CA ASN A 16 -15.46 -8.35 2.32
C ASN A 16 -15.68 -6.86 2.66
N GLY A 17 -15.96 -6.04 1.64
CA GLY A 17 -16.19 -4.61 1.80
C GLY A 17 -14.96 -3.91 2.40
N LEU A 18 -15.18 -3.05 3.39
CA LEU A 18 -14.13 -2.33 4.12
C LEU A 18 -13.66 -3.04 5.41
N ASN A 19 -13.96 -4.33 5.60
CA ASN A 19 -13.53 -5.03 6.80
C ASN A 19 -12.00 -4.92 6.97
N GLY A 20 -11.55 -4.55 8.18
CA GLY A 20 -10.14 -4.29 8.50
C GLY A 20 -9.62 -2.90 8.11
N TRP A 21 -10.41 -2.08 7.40
CA TRP A 21 -10.06 -0.72 7.03
C TRP A 21 -10.89 0.30 7.81
N PHE A 22 -10.28 1.42 8.18
CA PHE A 22 -10.96 2.54 8.83
C PHE A 22 -10.46 3.88 8.30
N PRO A 23 -11.30 4.94 8.32
CA PRO A 23 -10.87 6.28 7.96
C PRO A 23 -9.94 6.84 9.04
N LEU A 24 -8.78 7.34 8.62
CA LEU A 24 -7.93 8.20 9.44
C LEU A 24 -8.41 9.64 9.27
N GLY A 25 -9.09 10.16 10.29
CA GLY A 25 -9.72 11.48 10.25
C GLY A 25 -11.15 11.45 9.73
N PRO A 26 -11.84 12.61 9.69
CA PRO A 26 -13.24 12.73 9.28
C PRO A 26 -13.40 12.69 7.74
N CYS A 27 -12.89 11.66 7.07
CA CYS A 27 -13.15 11.35 5.66
C CYS A 27 -14.10 10.16 5.51
N THR A 28 -14.66 9.98 4.32
CA THR A 28 -15.56 8.86 4.01
C THR A 28 -14.80 7.80 3.21
N LEU A 29 -14.93 6.53 3.60
CA LEU A 29 -14.46 5.40 2.81
C LEU A 29 -15.66 4.67 2.18
N ALA A 30 -15.53 4.31 0.90
CA ALA A 30 -16.48 3.45 0.20
C ALA A 30 -15.73 2.46 -0.70
N VAL A 31 -16.34 1.31 -1.00
CA VAL A 31 -15.81 0.39 -2.02
C VAL A 31 -16.46 0.73 -3.35
N SER A 32 -15.64 0.79 -4.40
CA SER A 32 -16.08 0.99 -5.78
C SER A 32 -15.26 0.09 -6.72
N THR A 33 -15.62 0.02 -8.01
CA THR A 33 -15.00 -0.86 -9.01
C THR A 33 -14.42 -0.07 -10.18
N GLY A 34 -13.44 -0.65 -10.89
CA GLY A 34 -12.72 -0.04 -12.01
C GLY A 34 -11.21 0.13 -11.77
N SER A 35 -10.65 -0.58 -10.78
CA SER A 35 -9.21 -0.70 -10.63
C SER A 35 -8.62 -1.78 -11.54
N PRO A 36 -7.29 -1.81 -11.74
CA PRO A 36 -6.65 -2.92 -12.43
C PRO A 36 -6.92 -4.25 -11.72
N HIS A 37 -7.03 -5.32 -12.50
CA HIS A 37 -7.10 -6.70 -12.00
C HIS A 37 -5.72 -7.33 -11.79
N LEU A 38 -4.67 -6.69 -12.29
CA LEU A 38 -3.29 -7.13 -12.16
C LEU A 38 -2.62 -6.49 -10.95
N LEU A 39 -1.74 -7.23 -10.29
CA LEU A 39 -0.89 -6.66 -9.25
C LEU A 39 0.05 -5.61 -9.82
N PRO A 40 0.40 -4.57 -9.05
CA PRO A 40 1.43 -3.65 -9.48
C PRO A 40 2.76 -4.40 -9.73
N PRO A 41 3.51 -4.03 -10.79
CA PRO A 41 4.74 -4.72 -11.20
C PRO A 41 5.73 -5.02 -10.06
N MET A 42 5.93 -4.09 -9.12
CA MET A 42 6.87 -4.28 -8.02
C MET A 42 6.45 -5.42 -7.09
N ALA A 43 5.16 -5.62 -6.84
CA ALA A 43 4.69 -6.76 -6.05
C ALA A 43 4.82 -8.08 -6.81
N ARG A 44 4.51 -8.07 -8.12
CA ARG A 44 4.39 -9.28 -8.94
C ARG A 44 5.65 -10.16 -8.95
N GLU A 45 6.84 -9.57 -8.82
CA GLU A 45 8.10 -10.31 -8.92
C GLU A 45 8.54 -11.01 -7.62
N SER A 46 8.00 -10.61 -6.48
CA SER A 46 8.49 -11.02 -5.15
C SER A 46 7.37 -11.49 -4.22
N LEU A 47 6.12 -11.17 -4.53
CA LEU A 47 4.96 -11.73 -3.85
C LEU A 47 4.85 -13.21 -4.20
N GLY A 48 4.46 -14.02 -3.21
CA GLY A 48 4.19 -15.43 -3.39
C GLY A 48 2.94 -15.67 -4.24
N ALA A 49 2.40 -16.89 -4.14
CA ALA A 49 1.11 -17.22 -4.76
C ALA A 49 0.04 -16.23 -4.30
N HIS A 50 -0.66 -15.63 -5.26
CA HIS A 50 -1.68 -14.63 -5.03
C HIS A 50 -2.81 -14.82 -6.03
N GLU A 51 -4.02 -14.45 -5.62
CA GLU A 51 -5.15 -14.33 -6.53
C GLU A 51 -5.06 -13.01 -7.30
N PRO A 52 -5.62 -12.94 -8.53
CA PRO A 52 -5.80 -11.67 -9.22
C PRO A 52 -6.57 -10.66 -8.36
N LEU A 53 -6.34 -9.37 -8.59
CA LEU A 53 -7.13 -8.33 -7.94
C LEU A 53 -8.57 -8.38 -8.45
N THR A 54 -9.52 -8.03 -7.58
CA THR A 54 -10.96 -8.06 -7.88
C THR A 54 -11.42 -6.91 -8.79
N GLY A 55 -10.56 -5.94 -9.07
CA GLY A 55 -10.95 -4.70 -9.74
C GLY A 55 -11.67 -3.70 -8.81
N SER A 56 -11.72 -3.99 -7.51
CA SER A 56 -12.28 -3.12 -6.49
C SER A 56 -11.23 -2.20 -5.86
N TYR A 57 -11.65 -1.00 -5.46
CA TYR A 57 -10.82 -0.02 -4.77
C TYR A 57 -11.56 0.67 -3.62
N ILE A 58 -10.79 1.20 -2.68
CA ILE A 58 -11.29 2.12 -1.65
C ILE A 58 -11.33 3.51 -2.26
N LEU A 59 -12.52 4.08 -2.38
CA LEU A 59 -12.75 5.48 -2.66
C LEU A 59 -12.76 6.27 -1.36
N VAL A 60 -11.96 7.33 -1.29
CA VAL A 60 -11.82 8.21 -0.15
C VAL A 60 -12.30 9.59 -0.55
N THR A 61 -13.37 10.07 0.08
CA THR A 61 -13.96 11.39 -0.20
C THR A 61 -14.06 12.24 1.06
N ASN A 62 -14.49 13.50 0.91
CA ASN A 62 -14.64 14.46 2.02
C ASN A 62 -13.33 14.70 2.80
N ARG A 63 -12.19 14.62 2.11
CA ARG A 63 -10.88 14.86 2.72
C ARG A 63 -10.66 16.36 2.92
N THR A 64 -10.45 16.80 4.15
CA THR A 64 -10.14 18.22 4.46
C THR A 64 -8.67 18.46 4.80
N GLN A 65 -7.87 17.41 4.99
CA GLN A 65 -6.43 17.49 5.22
C GLN A 65 -5.71 16.37 4.44
N ASN A 66 -4.44 16.60 4.11
CA ASN A 66 -3.66 15.70 3.26
C ASN A 66 -3.38 14.32 3.88
N TRP A 67 -3.31 14.24 5.21
CA TRP A 67 -3.09 12.99 5.95
C TRP A 67 -4.34 12.10 6.04
N MET A 68 -5.52 12.61 5.65
CA MET A 68 -6.76 11.84 5.72
C MET A 68 -6.81 10.76 4.65
N GLY A 69 -7.18 9.54 5.04
CA GLY A 69 -7.21 8.41 4.12
C GLY A 69 -7.53 7.08 4.79
N PRO A 70 -7.44 5.96 4.06
CA PRO A 70 -7.71 4.65 4.59
C PRO A 70 -6.51 4.17 5.42
N ALA A 71 -6.79 3.51 6.53
CA ALA A 71 -5.80 3.01 7.45
C ALA A 71 -6.12 1.60 7.95
N GLN A 72 -5.07 0.89 8.39
CA GLN A 72 -5.15 -0.41 9.03
C GLN A 72 -4.07 -0.55 10.11
N MET A 73 -4.42 -1.21 11.22
CA MET A 73 -3.45 -1.59 12.25
C MET A 73 -2.69 -2.84 11.84
N ILE A 74 -1.36 -2.81 11.92
CA ILE A 74 -0.50 -3.93 11.48
C ILE A 74 0.55 -4.32 12.53
N SER A 75 0.44 -3.83 13.77
CA SER A 75 1.41 -4.05 14.85
C SER A 75 1.84 -5.51 14.97
N ASP A 76 0.87 -6.44 15.00
CA ASP A 76 1.11 -7.86 15.29
C ASP A 76 1.63 -8.64 14.07
N LYS A 77 1.73 -7.97 12.91
CA LYS A 77 2.07 -8.58 11.62
C LYS A 77 3.48 -8.24 11.15
N VAL A 78 4.07 -7.19 11.72
CA VAL A 78 5.41 -6.72 11.38
C VAL A 78 6.44 -7.34 12.32
N LYS A 79 7.47 -7.95 11.74
CA LYS A 79 8.59 -8.55 12.47
C LYS A 79 9.85 -7.73 12.27
N LEU A 80 10.70 -7.73 13.30
CA LEU A 80 11.99 -7.04 13.24
C LEU A 80 12.91 -7.63 12.19
N PHE A 81 13.76 -6.75 11.68
CA PHE A 81 14.88 -7.06 10.79
C PHE A 81 14.48 -7.66 9.42
N LEU A 82 13.19 -7.75 9.10
CA LEU A 82 12.70 -8.10 7.77
C LEU A 82 12.49 -6.84 6.94
N THR A 83 12.89 -6.89 5.67
CA THR A 83 12.47 -5.87 4.69
C THR A 83 11.07 -6.20 4.24
N TYR A 84 10.14 -5.27 4.42
CA TYR A 84 8.81 -5.32 3.85
C TYR A 84 8.79 -4.51 2.57
N GLN A 85 8.30 -5.11 1.49
CA GLN A 85 8.03 -4.40 0.25
C GLN A 85 6.59 -3.87 0.29
N VAL A 86 6.39 -2.66 -0.22
CA VAL A 86 5.11 -1.96 -0.29
C VAL A 86 4.77 -1.71 -1.75
N SER A 87 3.54 -2.02 -2.13
CA SER A 87 3.05 -1.82 -3.49
C SER A 87 1.55 -1.59 -3.49
N ALA A 88 1.06 -0.61 -4.25
CA ALA A 88 -0.37 -0.34 -4.39
C ALA A 88 -0.68 0.34 -5.73
N TRP A 89 -1.91 0.20 -6.18
CA TRP A 89 -2.47 1.08 -7.22
C TRP A 89 -3.13 2.29 -6.58
N VAL A 90 -2.84 3.47 -7.09
CA VAL A 90 -3.50 4.73 -6.68
C VAL A 90 -3.96 5.53 -7.88
N ARG A 91 -5.05 6.27 -7.70
CA ARG A 91 -5.57 7.28 -8.62
C ARG A 91 -6.12 8.43 -7.79
N VAL A 92 -6.13 9.62 -8.36
CA VAL A 92 -6.67 10.83 -7.71
C VAL A 92 -7.88 11.32 -8.49
N GLY A 93 -8.82 11.97 -7.80
CA GLY A 93 -10.00 12.56 -8.44
C GLY A 93 -9.64 13.66 -9.45
N SER A 94 -10.47 13.80 -10.48
CA SER A 94 -10.28 14.74 -11.60
C SER A 94 -10.27 16.23 -11.22
N MET A 95 -10.68 16.58 -9.99
CA MET A 95 -10.61 17.94 -9.47
C MET A 95 -9.22 18.37 -8.99
N ALA A 96 -8.20 17.51 -9.14
CA ALA A 96 -6.83 17.84 -8.80
C ALA A 96 -6.26 18.93 -9.72
N ASN A 97 -5.73 20.01 -9.13
CA ASN A 97 -4.96 21.01 -9.86
C ASN A 97 -3.49 20.59 -9.92
N GLY A 98 -3.07 20.05 -11.07
CA GLY A 98 -1.68 19.65 -11.31
C GLY A 98 -1.27 18.37 -10.57
N PRO A 99 0.04 18.03 -10.61
CA PRO A 99 0.56 16.80 -10.04
C PRO A 99 0.30 16.68 -8.53
N GLN A 100 -0.09 15.48 -8.09
CA GLN A 100 -0.45 15.17 -6.72
C GLN A 100 0.49 14.11 -6.13
N ASN A 101 1.07 14.38 -4.97
CA ASN A 101 1.84 13.38 -4.26
C ASN A 101 0.91 12.46 -3.44
N VAL A 102 1.06 11.15 -3.60
CA VAL A 102 0.36 10.13 -2.81
C VAL A 102 1.39 9.20 -2.17
N ASN A 103 1.20 8.87 -0.89
CA ASN A 103 2.17 8.14 -0.09
C ASN A 103 1.49 7.08 0.79
N VAL A 104 2.08 5.87 0.83
CA VAL A 104 1.80 4.86 1.87
C VAL A 104 2.74 5.12 3.05
N ALA A 105 2.20 5.61 4.16
CA ALA A 105 2.96 5.96 5.35
C ALA A 105 2.71 4.97 6.49
N LEU A 106 3.67 4.86 7.40
CA LEU A 106 3.52 4.14 8.66
C LEU A 106 3.66 5.11 9.84
N GLY A 107 2.69 5.07 10.75
CA GLY A 107 2.79 5.65 12.09
C GLY A 107 3.30 4.57 13.05
N VAL A 108 4.50 4.76 13.58
CA VAL A 108 5.21 3.82 14.45
C VAL A 108 5.52 4.50 15.78
N ASP A 109 4.81 4.18 16.85
CA ASP A 109 5.00 4.80 18.18
C ASP A 109 5.15 6.34 18.14
N ASN A 110 4.30 6.99 17.33
CA ASN A 110 4.27 8.45 17.06
C ASN A 110 5.39 8.98 16.14
N GLN A 111 6.21 8.10 15.57
CA GLN A 111 7.14 8.44 14.50
C GLN A 111 6.55 8.12 13.14
N TRP A 112 6.96 8.90 12.14
CA TRP A 112 6.57 8.71 10.76
C TRP A 112 7.65 7.93 10.01
N VAL A 113 7.23 6.92 9.26
CA VAL A 113 8.10 6.15 8.36
C VAL A 113 7.48 6.14 6.96
N ASN A 114 8.29 6.48 5.95
CA ASN A 114 7.87 6.39 4.56
C ASN A 114 7.78 4.92 4.11
N GLY A 115 6.62 4.48 3.66
CA GLY A 115 6.44 3.16 3.06
C GLY A 115 6.59 3.16 1.54
N GLY A 116 6.44 4.32 0.89
CA GLY A 116 6.56 4.50 -0.56
C GLY A 116 5.69 5.66 -1.04
N GLN A 117 6.07 6.30 -2.15
CA GLN A 117 5.33 7.44 -2.69
C GLN A 117 5.38 7.49 -4.22
N VAL A 118 4.41 8.17 -4.81
CA VAL A 118 4.35 8.45 -6.24
C VAL A 118 3.74 9.83 -6.48
N GLU A 119 4.13 10.46 -7.58
CA GLU A 119 3.45 11.65 -8.11
C GLU A 119 2.43 11.22 -9.19
N VAL A 120 1.19 11.68 -9.04
CA VAL A 120 0.05 11.36 -9.90
C VAL A 120 -0.39 12.61 -10.63
N SER A 121 -0.31 12.62 -11.96
CA SER A 121 -0.60 13.81 -12.79
C SER A 121 -1.65 13.58 -13.87
N GLU A 122 -2.10 12.34 -14.07
CA GLU A 122 -3.04 11.95 -15.12
C GLU A 122 -4.22 11.17 -14.55
N ASP A 123 -5.30 11.10 -15.32
CA ASP A 123 -6.50 10.36 -14.95
C ASP A 123 -6.37 8.85 -15.21
N ARG A 124 -5.37 8.22 -14.60
CA ARG A 124 -5.11 6.78 -14.67
C ARG A 124 -4.59 6.24 -13.35
N TRP A 125 -4.42 4.92 -13.28
CA TRP A 125 -3.82 4.24 -12.14
C TRP A 125 -2.28 4.33 -12.20
N PHE A 126 -1.69 4.69 -11.07
CA PHE A 126 -0.24 4.75 -10.84
C PHE A 126 0.15 3.75 -9.76
N GLU A 127 1.33 3.17 -9.90
CA GLU A 127 1.91 2.29 -8.89
C GLU A 127 2.63 3.12 -7.82
N ILE A 128 2.29 2.92 -6.55
CA ILE A 128 3.18 3.26 -5.44
C ILE A 128 4.13 2.09 -5.24
N GLY A 129 5.43 2.40 -5.15
CA GLY A 129 6.48 1.46 -4.83
C GLY A 129 7.28 1.94 -3.62
N GLY A 130 7.62 1.02 -2.72
CA GLY A 130 8.55 1.31 -1.64
C GLY A 130 8.88 0.12 -0.77
N SER A 131 9.58 0.39 0.32
CA SER A 131 9.93 -0.63 1.30
C SER A 131 10.27 -0.01 2.64
N PHE A 132 10.09 -0.78 3.71
CA PHE A 132 10.53 -0.39 5.05
C PHE A 132 11.12 -1.58 5.80
N ARG A 133 11.81 -1.30 6.90
CA ARG A 133 12.36 -2.29 7.83
C ARG A 133 12.28 -1.74 9.25
N MET A 134 11.92 -2.60 10.19
CA MET A 134 11.88 -2.23 11.62
C MET A 134 13.12 -2.77 12.32
N GLU A 135 13.88 -1.89 12.96
CA GLU A 135 15.10 -2.23 13.71
C GLU A 135 14.86 -2.34 15.22
N LYS A 136 13.77 -1.75 15.72
CA LYS A 136 13.36 -1.76 17.13
C LYS A 136 11.92 -2.21 17.22
N GLN A 137 11.58 -2.96 18.27
CA GLN A 137 10.22 -3.46 18.49
C GLN A 137 9.28 -2.28 18.70
N PRO A 138 8.34 -2.03 17.77
CA PRO A 138 7.34 -1.01 17.98
C PRO A 138 6.19 -1.56 18.83
N THR A 139 5.52 -0.68 19.55
CA THR A 139 4.31 -0.99 20.32
C THR A 139 3.08 -0.91 19.44
N LYS A 140 3.03 0.10 18.56
CA LYS A 140 1.91 0.39 17.69
C LYS A 140 2.38 0.75 16.29
N ILE A 141 1.87 0.02 15.30
CA ILE A 141 2.07 0.33 13.89
C ILE A 141 0.71 0.47 13.20
N MET A 142 0.51 1.62 12.57
CA MET A 142 -0.61 1.89 11.68
C MET A 142 -0.07 2.20 10.29
N VAL A 143 -0.53 1.48 9.28
CA VAL A 143 -0.34 1.88 7.88
C VAL A 143 -1.51 2.73 7.43
N TYR A 144 -1.25 3.77 6.66
CA TYR A 144 -2.28 4.61 6.06
C TYR A 144 -1.80 5.19 4.74
N ILE A 145 -2.74 5.50 3.86
CA ILE A 145 -2.46 6.13 2.56
C ILE A 145 -2.91 7.57 2.63
N GLN A 146 -2.01 8.48 2.27
CA GLN A 146 -2.19 9.93 2.40
C GLN A 146 -1.70 10.67 1.16
N GLY A 147 -1.79 12.01 1.19
CA GLY A 147 -1.99 12.78 -0.04
C GLY A 147 -3.36 12.43 -0.62
N PRO A 148 -3.72 12.83 -1.85
CA PRO A 148 -3.34 14.06 -2.54
C PRO A 148 -3.70 15.32 -1.71
N ALA A 149 -3.74 16.50 -2.32
CA ALA A 149 -4.12 17.74 -1.62
C ALA A 149 -5.51 17.63 -0.94
N PRO A 150 -5.80 18.47 0.07
CA PRO A 150 -7.14 18.58 0.64
C PRO A 150 -8.20 18.83 -0.44
N GLY A 151 -9.39 18.27 -0.26
CA GLY A 151 -10.51 18.37 -1.21
C GLY A 151 -10.42 17.47 -2.43
N VAL A 152 -9.29 16.79 -2.66
CA VAL A 152 -9.12 15.85 -3.77
C VAL A 152 -9.41 14.43 -3.31
N ASP A 153 -10.27 13.72 -4.04
CA ASP A 153 -10.58 12.32 -3.76
C ASP A 153 -9.37 11.42 -4.05
N LEU A 154 -9.26 10.34 -3.27
CA LEU A 154 -8.19 9.34 -3.38
C LEU A 154 -8.81 7.97 -3.65
N MET A 155 -8.27 7.25 -4.63
CA MET A 155 -8.63 5.87 -4.90
C MET A 155 -7.41 4.98 -4.64
N VAL A 156 -7.60 3.90 -3.86
CA VAL A 156 -6.53 2.95 -3.51
C VAL A 156 -6.97 1.52 -3.78
N ALA A 157 -6.18 0.75 -4.51
CA ALA A 157 -6.47 -0.64 -4.82
C ALA A 157 -5.26 -1.55 -4.58
N GLY A 158 -5.51 -2.78 -4.15
CA GLY A 158 -4.53 -3.85 -4.16
C GLY A 158 -3.29 -3.61 -3.30
N LEU A 159 -3.39 -2.93 -2.15
CA LEU A 159 -2.24 -2.70 -1.26
C LEU A 159 -1.60 -4.02 -0.80
N GLN A 160 -0.38 -4.25 -1.26
CA GLN A 160 0.47 -5.35 -0.83
C GLN A 160 1.56 -4.82 0.10
N ILE A 161 1.64 -5.39 1.29
CA ILE A 161 2.81 -5.24 2.18
C ILE A 161 3.25 -6.63 2.61
N PHE A 162 4.47 -7.03 2.26
CA PHE A 162 4.93 -8.39 2.54
C PHE A 162 6.44 -8.45 2.76
N PRO A 163 6.93 -9.35 3.64
CA PRO A 163 8.35 -9.51 3.84
C PRO A 163 8.96 -10.21 2.62
N VAL A 164 10.13 -9.73 2.17
CA VAL A 164 10.87 -10.31 1.04
C VAL A 164 12.10 -11.07 1.49
N ASP A 165 12.32 -12.25 0.90
CA ASP A 165 13.58 -12.99 1.07
C ASP A 165 14.62 -12.47 0.07
N ARG A 166 15.37 -11.44 0.49
CA ARG A 166 16.43 -10.86 -0.35
C ARG A 166 17.50 -11.89 -0.70
N GLN A 167 17.86 -12.81 0.20
CA GLN A 167 18.92 -13.78 -0.06
C GLN A 167 18.50 -14.81 -1.11
N ALA A 168 17.28 -15.34 -1.01
CA ALA A 168 16.73 -16.22 -2.03
C ALA A 168 16.60 -15.50 -3.38
N ARG A 169 16.12 -14.25 -3.39
CA ARG A 169 16.00 -13.44 -4.60
C ARG A 169 17.34 -13.17 -5.27
N PHE A 170 18.37 -12.77 -4.51
CA PHE A 170 19.73 -12.58 -5.05
C PHE A 170 20.31 -13.87 -5.64
N LYS A 171 20.13 -15.02 -4.98
CA LYS A 171 20.55 -16.32 -5.51
C LYS A 171 19.83 -16.66 -6.82
N HIS A 172 18.54 -16.37 -6.91
CA HIS A 172 17.74 -16.60 -8.12
C HIS A 172 18.20 -15.71 -9.29
N LEU A 173 18.41 -14.41 -9.04
CA LEU A 173 18.87 -13.46 -10.05
C LEU A 173 20.26 -13.81 -10.58
N LYS A 174 21.20 -14.20 -9.70
CA LYS A 174 22.53 -14.68 -10.14
C LYS A 174 22.43 -15.85 -11.12
N LYS A 175 21.59 -16.85 -10.82
CA LYS A 175 21.37 -18.01 -11.71
C LYS A 175 20.76 -17.66 -13.06
N GLN A 176 20.05 -16.53 -13.19
CA GLN A 176 19.49 -16.08 -14.46
C GLN A 176 20.51 -15.31 -15.31
N ILE A 177 21.50 -14.67 -14.68
CA ILE A 177 22.55 -13.90 -15.37
C ILE A 177 23.71 -14.82 -15.82
N ASP A 178 23.92 -15.94 -15.13
CA ASP A 178 24.94 -16.94 -15.47
C ASP A 178 24.49 -17.91 -16.60
N LYS A 179 23.39 -17.61 -17.31
CA LYS A 179 22.85 -18.37 -18.45
C LYS A 179 22.85 -17.52 -19.72
#